data_AF-A0A7S2L7J2-F1
#
_entry.id   AF-A0A7S2L7J2-F1
#
_cell.length_a   1.000
_cell.length_b   1.000
_cell.length_c   1.000
_cell.angle_alpha   90.00
_cell.angle_beta   90.00
_cell.angle_gamma   90.00
#
_symmetry.space_group_name_H-M   'P 1'
#
loop_
_entity.id
_entity.type
_entity.pdbx_description
1 polymer ?
#
loop_
_entity_poly.entity_id
_entity_poly.type
_entity_poly.pdbx_seq_one_letter_code
_entity_poly.pdbx_strand_id
1 'polypeptide(L)'
;MLCLPCVPTLHRFVHSYFRRSLLRAFYYDGKDVDLADFANCPWVPVLLFGTTLSEYMRPKDEAPHTVFVLTQFVMGCERTRFIPTPASLTLSTCMALSCAAIDGVVLTKMTAWWSRLSLALLNLSQGAWLRFPTRTSARRPLRGRFGDKFLRFRVFLCDAMPAMLLWFAIYTSMLMINENAVVPKSTSCQKFRVWFRVAGGLILVFLGVLSFIRHIPAVSGWLLASPLVRHIHMFLMSPHVAHEPPKYLYLADGGPMEDLGLVQLLRRRQRWILSVDCGDDPECRLLDLREALALARAEGLCSFYDWADPRRDLEVVLQEYIRSREPFLHLGVLYARRDEDEPERVGEIFHIRMRLLE
;
A
#
# COMPACT_ATOMS: atom_id res chain seq x y z
N MET A 1 10.30 28.27 1.04
CA MET A 1 10.56 27.65 -0.29
C MET A 1 11.53 26.47 -0.20
N LEU A 2 12.69 26.61 0.46
CA LEU A 2 13.72 25.55 0.56
C LEU A 2 13.30 24.26 1.30
N CYS A 3 12.26 24.29 2.15
CA CYS A 3 11.86 23.12 2.95
C CYS A 3 10.80 22.22 2.28
N LEU A 4 10.14 22.68 1.21
CA LEU A 4 9.13 21.91 0.47
C LEU A 4 9.63 20.57 -0.09
N PRO A 5 10.88 20.46 -0.58
CA PRO A 5 11.47 19.18 -0.97
C PRO A 5 11.66 18.22 0.21
N CYS A 6 11.73 18.72 1.45
CA CYS A 6 11.97 17.90 2.65
C CYS A 6 10.66 17.38 3.28
N VAL A 7 9.50 17.94 2.92
CA VAL A 7 8.18 17.53 3.45
C VAL A 7 7.90 16.04 3.23
N PRO A 8 8.18 15.43 2.06
CA PRO A 8 8.00 13.99 1.87
C PRO A 8 8.90 13.14 2.78
N THR A 9 10.07 13.65 3.14
CA THR A 9 11.01 12.97 4.05
C THR A 9 10.50 13.03 5.48
N LEU A 10 9.94 14.18 5.89
CA LEU A 10 9.32 14.33 7.21
C LEU A 10 8.10 13.42 7.36
N HIS A 11 7.24 13.37 6.34
CA HIS A 11 6.02 12.53 6.35
C HIS A 11 6.31 11.02 6.36
N ARG A 12 7.54 10.62 6.02
CA ARG A 12 7.99 9.22 6.05
C ARG A 12 8.77 8.87 7.31
N PHE A 13 8.75 9.73 8.32
CA PHE A 13 9.56 9.54 9.53
C PHE A 13 9.24 8.21 10.21
N VAL A 14 7.96 7.96 10.51
CA VAL A 14 7.52 6.73 11.19
C VAL A 14 7.83 5.49 10.34
N HIS A 15 7.48 5.50 9.06
CA HIS A 15 7.85 4.42 8.14
C HIS A 15 9.38 4.16 8.12
N SER A 16 10.19 5.23 8.04
CA SER A 16 11.65 5.13 8.02
C SER A 16 12.23 4.63 9.33
N TYR A 17 11.62 5.00 10.46
CA TYR A 17 11.96 4.51 11.78
C TYR A 17 11.68 3.00 11.87
N PHE A 18 10.47 2.55 11.55
CA PHE A 18 10.11 1.13 11.56
C PHE A 18 11.01 0.30 10.66
N ARG A 19 11.22 0.76 9.41
CA ARG A 19 12.14 0.11 8.47
C ARG A 19 13.55 -0.02 9.03
N ARG A 20 14.08 1.04 9.67
CA ARG A 20 15.43 1.01 10.29
C ARG A 20 15.49 0.06 11.48
N SER A 21 14.43 -0.01 12.29
CA SER A 21 14.35 -0.93 13.41
C SER A 21 14.34 -2.39 12.93
N LEU A 22 13.54 -2.70 11.90
CA LEU A 22 13.52 -4.04 11.27
C LEU A 22 14.89 -4.42 10.69
N LEU A 23 15.54 -3.48 10.00
CA LEU A 23 16.89 -3.70 9.47
C LEU A 23 17.87 -4.06 10.58
N ARG A 24 17.89 -3.31 11.69
CA ARG A 24 18.80 -3.57 12.81
C ARG A 24 18.51 -4.88 13.54
N ALA A 25 17.25 -5.27 13.63
CA ALA A 25 16.83 -6.45 14.39
C ALA A 25 17.04 -7.76 13.60
N PHE A 26 16.72 -7.76 12.30
CA PHE A 26 16.59 -9.01 11.53
C PHE A 26 17.60 -9.17 10.40
N TYR A 27 18.30 -8.10 9.98
CA TYR A 27 19.20 -8.17 8.82
C TYR A 27 20.64 -8.31 9.29
N TYR A 28 21.39 -9.18 8.61
CA TYR A 28 22.83 -9.32 8.83
C TYR A 28 23.54 -7.97 8.60
N ASP A 29 24.32 -7.52 9.58
CA ASP A 29 24.96 -6.19 9.64
C ASP A 29 24.01 -4.99 9.49
N GLY A 30 22.69 -5.18 9.57
CA GLY A 30 21.70 -4.12 9.27
C GLY A 30 21.75 -3.62 7.82
N LYS A 31 22.31 -4.42 6.90
CA LYS A 31 22.39 -4.06 5.47
C LYS A 31 21.12 -4.49 4.75
N ASP A 32 20.51 -3.54 4.06
CA ASP A 32 19.33 -3.80 3.25
C ASP A 32 19.70 -4.43 1.90
N VAL A 33 18.75 -5.16 1.33
CA VAL A 33 18.92 -5.89 0.07
C VAL A 33 17.74 -5.58 -0.86
N ASP A 34 18.01 -5.44 -2.15
CA ASP A 34 16.97 -5.23 -3.14
C ASP A 34 16.17 -6.53 -3.31
N LEU A 35 14.84 -6.46 -3.29
CA LEU A 35 13.97 -7.64 -3.32
C LEU A 35 14.17 -8.44 -4.62
N ALA A 36 14.45 -7.74 -5.73
CA ALA A 36 14.70 -8.35 -7.03
C ALA A 36 15.99 -9.18 -7.08
N ASP A 37 16.96 -8.94 -6.21
CA ASP A 37 18.22 -9.70 -6.18
C ASP A 37 17.98 -11.15 -5.76
N PHE A 38 16.96 -11.39 -4.93
CA PHE A 38 16.55 -12.73 -4.50
C PHE A 38 15.90 -13.56 -5.62
N ALA A 39 15.47 -12.93 -6.72
CA ALA A 39 14.83 -13.65 -7.83
C ALA A 39 15.76 -14.68 -8.49
N ASN A 40 17.08 -14.46 -8.41
CA ASN A 40 18.08 -15.34 -8.99
C ASN A 40 18.73 -16.27 -7.96
N CYS A 41 18.36 -16.18 -6.67
CA CYS A 41 18.96 -16.98 -5.62
C CYS A 41 18.20 -18.31 -5.45
N PRO A 42 18.80 -19.48 -5.76
CA PRO A 42 18.11 -20.77 -5.67
C PRO A 42 17.81 -21.21 -4.23
N TRP A 43 18.50 -20.63 -3.26
CA TRP A 43 18.37 -20.95 -1.83
C TRP A 43 17.24 -20.19 -1.14
N VAL A 44 16.72 -19.15 -1.78
CA VAL A 44 15.69 -18.29 -1.18
C VAL A 44 14.33 -18.70 -1.75
N PRO A 45 13.36 -19.08 -0.90
CA PRO A 45 12.02 -19.40 -1.37
C PRO A 45 11.37 -18.16 -2.00
N VAL A 46 10.20 -18.35 -2.62
CA VAL A 46 9.42 -17.22 -3.10
C VAL A 46 8.91 -16.44 -1.89
N LEU A 47 9.47 -15.25 -1.69
CA LEU A 47 9.04 -14.29 -0.69
C LEU A 47 7.74 -13.65 -1.16
N LEU A 48 6.74 -13.63 -0.29
CA LEU A 48 5.42 -13.09 -0.57
C LEU A 48 5.01 -12.18 0.58
N PHE A 49 4.79 -10.91 0.28
CA PHE A 49 4.30 -9.92 1.24
C PHE A 49 2.91 -9.46 0.85
N GLY A 50 1.96 -9.57 1.79
CA GLY A 50 0.64 -8.98 1.69
C GLY A 50 0.67 -7.50 2.08
N THR A 51 0.04 -6.67 1.26
CA THR A 51 -0.20 -5.26 1.54
C THR A 51 -1.59 -4.90 1.06
N THR A 52 -2.15 -3.79 1.54
CA THR A 52 -3.41 -3.27 1.03
C THR A 52 -3.15 -2.08 0.12
N LEU A 53 -3.76 -2.09 -1.06
CA LEU A 53 -3.82 -0.93 -1.92
C LEU A 53 -5.01 -0.07 -1.52
N SER A 54 -4.70 1.16 -1.11
CA SER A 54 -5.67 2.22 -0.83
C SER A 54 -5.45 3.35 -1.84
N GLU A 55 -6.50 4.11 -2.15
CA GLU A 55 -6.45 5.31 -3.02
C GLU A 55 -6.44 5.07 -4.55
N TYR A 56 -6.62 3.85 -5.05
CA TYR A 56 -6.83 3.57 -6.48
C TYR A 56 -7.95 2.56 -6.74
N MET A 57 -8.86 2.92 -7.65
CA MET A 57 -9.98 2.09 -8.10
C MET A 57 -10.13 2.14 -9.61
N ARG A 58 -10.56 1.04 -10.22
CA ARG A 58 -11.14 1.06 -11.57
C ARG A 58 -12.60 1.48 -11.48
N PRO A 59 -13.17 2.07 -12.55
CA PRO A 59 -14.59 2.46 -12.57
C PRO A 59 -15.61 1.33 -12.29
N LYS A 60 -15.19 0.06 -12.39
CA LYS A 60 -16.03 -1.12 -12.17
C LYS A 60 -15.85 -1.75 -10.78
N ASP A 61 -14.92 -1.26 -9.98
CA ASP A 61 -14.60 -1.88 -8.70
C ASP A 61 -15.61 -1.43 -7.62
N GLU A 62 -16.17 -2.39 -6.88
CA GLU A 62 -17.14 -2.11 -5.82
C GLU A 62 -16.46 -1.71 -4.49
N ALA A 63 -15.33 -2.35 -4.17
CA ALA A 63 -14.61 -2.11 -2.92
C ALA A 63 -13.45 -1.10 -3.11
N PRO A 64 -13.26 -0.12 -2.20
CA PRO A 64 -12.17 0.84 -2.31
C PRO A 64 -10.77 0.26 -2.07
N HIS A 65 -10.69 -0.88 -1.38
CA HIS A 65 -9.44 -1.53 -0.98
C HIS A 65 -9.30 -2.89 -1.66
N THR A 66 -8.06 -3.32 -1.89
CA THR A 66 -7.76 -4.66 -2.40
C THR A 66 -6.39 -5.14 -1.93
N VAL A 67 -6.23 -6.45 -1.85
CA VAL A 67 -4.94 -7.07 -1.55
C VAL A 67 -3.96 -6.81 -2.69
N PHE A 68 -2.79 -6.29 -2.33
CA PHE A 68 -1.66 -6.02 -3.20
C PHE A 68 -0.49 -6.88 -2.76
N VAL A 69 0.08 -7.63 -3.71
CA VAL A 69 1.12 -8.62 -3.41
C VAL A 69 2.47 -8.09 -3.88
N LEU A 70 3.49 -8.25 -3.04
CA LEU A 70 4.88 -7.97 -3.37
C LEU A 70 5.67 -9.29 -3.34
N THR A 71 6.41 -9.59 -4.40
CA THR A 71 7.32 -10.74 -4.48
C THR A 71 8.63 -10.35 -5.15
N GLN A 72 9.65 -11.21 -5.13
CA GLN A 72 10.89 -10.99 -5.89
C GLN A 72 10.71 -10.91 -7.42
N PHE A 73 9.64 -11.51 -7.96
CA PHE A 73 9.42 -11.56 -9.40
C PHE A 73 8.46 -10.48 -9.87
N VAL A 74 7.34 -10.33 -9.15
CA VAL A 74 6.24 -9.44 -9.51
C VAL A 74 5.68 -8.70 -8.31
N MET A 75 5.16 -7.50 -8.58
CA MET A 75 4.33 -6.75 -7.65
C MET A 75 3.02 -6.35 -8.33
N GLY A 76 1.91 -6.36 -7.60
CA GLY A 76 0.63 -5.95 -8.16
C GLY A 76 -0.58 -6.58 -7.49
N CYS A 77 -1.73 -6.27 -8.07
CA CYS A 77 -3.02 -6.90 -7.83
C CYS A 77 -3.79 -6.95 -9.15
N GLU A 78 -4.98 -7.57 -9.13
CA GLU A 78 -5.83 -7.64 -10.32
C GLU A 78 -6.15 -6.24 -10.91
N ARG A 79 -6.34 -5.24 -10.04
CA ARG A 79 -6.63 -3.84 -10.41
C ARG A 79 -5.45 -3.11 -11.06
N THR A 80 -4.24 -3.37 -10.63
CA THR A 80 -3.04 -2.71 -11.18
C THR A 80 -2.41 -3.52 -12.32
N ARG A 81 -2.81 -4.80 -12.44
CA ARG A 81 -2.09 -5.85 -13.16
C ARG A 81 -0.71 -6.09 -12.55
N PHE A 82 -0.25 -7.33 -12.61
CA PHE A 82 1.07 -7.68 -12.11
C PHE A 82 2.15 -7.12 -13.05
N ILE A 83 3.14 -6.47 -12.46
CA ILE A 83 4.32 -5.94 -13.13
C ILE A 83 5.58 -6.54 -12.51
N PRO A 84 6.71 -6.56 -13.23
CA PRO A 84 7.99 -6.98 -12.65
C PRO A 84 8.39 -6.09 -11.47
N THR A 85 8.91 -6.71 -10.41
CA THR A 85 9.38 -5.99 -9.23
C THR A 85 10.55 -5.06 -9.59
N PRO A 86 10.47 -3.76 -9.25
CA PRO A 86 11.54 -2.82 -9.57
C PRO A 86 12.75 -3.04 -8.66
N ALA A 87 13.96 -2.88 -9.20
CA ALA A 87 15.21 -3.01 -8.45
C ALA A 87 15.33 -2.00 -7.29
N SER A 88 14.54 -0.92 -7.28
CA SER A 88 14.54 0.05 -6.16
C SER A 88 13.73 -0.41 -4.94
N LEU A 89 12.98 -1.51 -5.03
CA LEU A 89 12.16 -2.01 -3.94
C LEU A 89 13.00 -2.94 -3.04
N THR A 90 13.32 -2.47 -1.85
CA THR A 90 14.13 -3.21 -0.88
C THR A 90 13.27 -4.12 0.00
N LEU A 91 13.83 -5.25 0.44
CA LEU A 91 13.17 -6.22 1.31
C LEU A 91 12.62 -5.56 2.59
N SER A 92 13.39 -4.64 3.21
CA SER A 92 12.95 -3.99 4.44
C SER A 92 11.77 -3.05 4.25
N THR A 93 11.60 -2.50 3.04
CA THR A 93 10.42 -1.69 2.69
C THR A 93 9.20 -2.57 2.52
N CYS A 94 9.34 -3.75 1.92
CA CYS A 94 8.24 -4.72 1.82
C CYS A 94 7.79 -5.18 3.21
N MET A 95 8.72 -5.53 4.09
CA MET A 95 8.41 -5.90 5.48
C MET A 95 7.78 -4.73 6.25
N ALA A 96 8.30 -3.51 6.12
CA ALA A 96 7.73 -2.35 6.80
C ALA A 96 6.32 -2.00 6.29
N LEU A 97 6.06 -2.20 4.99
CA LEU A 97 4.74 -1.99 4.40
C LEU A 97 3.72 -3.04 4.85
N SER A 98 4.13 -4.31 4.91
CA SER A 98 3.26 -5.39 5.38
C SER A 98 2.95 -5.30 6.88
N CYS A 99 3.64 -4.46 7.65
CA CYS A 99 3.40 -4.25 9.07
C CYS A 99 2.90 -2.83 9.38
N ALA A 100 2.45 -2.07 8.38
CA ALA A 100 1.94 -0.70 8.53
C ALA A 100 0.49 -0.66 9.06
N ALA A 101 0.26 -1.32 10.20
CA ALA A 101 -1.07 -1.65 10.72
C ALA A 101 -1.94 -0.43 11.02
N ILE A 102 -1.35 0.67 11.47
CA ILE A 102 -2.10 1.90 11.77
C ILE A 102 -2.79 2.40 10.50
N ASP A 103 -2.05 2.51 9.39
CA ASP A 103 -2.61 2.92 8.11
C ASP A 103 -3.56 1.88 7.54
N GLY A 104 -3.25 0.59 7.71
CA GLY A 104 -4.14 -0.50 7.34
C GLY A 104 -5.52 -0.28 7.96
N VAL A 105 -5.59 -0.19 9.29
CA VAL A 105 -6.86 -0.05 10.03
C VAL A 105 -7.53 1.29 9.76
N VAL A 106 -6.79 2.40 9.83
CA VAL A 106 -7.37 3.75 9.66
C VAL A 106 -7.90 3.97 8.25
N LEU A 107 -7.22 3.46 7.21
CA LEU A 107 -7.66 3.68 5.84
C LEU A 107 -8.75 2.72 5.39
N THR A 108 -8.82 1.51 5.97
CA THR A 108 -9.80 0.47 5.57
C THR A 108 -11.03 0.42 6.47
N LYS A 109 -10.87 0.52 7.80
CA LYS A 109 -11.96 0.31 8.78
C LYS A 109 -12.56 1.62 9.30
N MET A 110 -11.80 2.72 9.32
CA MET A 110 -12.30 4.01 9.79
C MET A 110 -12.87 4.88 8.66
N THR A 111 -14.13 5.28 8.80
CA THR A 111 -14.83 6.15 7.82
C THR A 111 -14.80 7.62 8.21
N ALA A 112 -14.33 7.94 9.42
CA ALA A 112 -14.32 9.29 9.94
C ALA A 112 -13.13 10.11 9.42
N TRP A 113 -13.39 11.24 8.75
CA TRP A 113 -12.35 12.09 8.17
C TRP A 113 -11.32 12.61 9.18
N TRP A 114 -11.72 12.81 10.45
CA TRP A 114 -10.83 13.26 11.52
C TRP A 114 -9.77 12.21 11.92
N SER A 115 -10.01 10.92 11.67
CA SER A 115 -8.99 9.88 11.90
C SER A 115 -7.80 10.05 10.94
N ARG A 116 -8.09 10.28 9.64
CA ARG A 116 -7.08 10.59 8.62
C ARG A 116 -6.43 11.95 8.86
N LEU A 117 -7.18 12.94 9.36
CA LEU A 117 -6.63 14.22 9.80
C LEU A 117 -5.58 14.01 10.89
N SER A 118 -5.92 13.25 11.93
CA SER A 118 -5.06 13.03 13.09
C SER A 118 -3.81 12.24 12.69
N LEU A 119 -3.96 11.23 11.84
CA LEU A 119 -2.85 10.47 11.26
C LEU A 119 -1.86 11.39 10.52
N ALA A 120 -2.38 12.31 9.70
CA ALA A 120 -1.57 13.25 8.93
C ALA A 120 -0.93 14.35 9.81
N LEU A 121 -1.68 14.91 10.76
CA LEU A 121 -1.19 15.98 11.66
C LEU A 121 -0.12 15.46 12.64
N LEU A 122 -0.33 14.27 13.20
CA LEU A 122 0.62 13.63 14.11
C LEU A 122 1.74 12.89 13.36
N ASN A 123 1.68 12.84 12.03
CA ASN A 123 2.65 12.16 11.17
C ASN A 123 2.85 10.68 11.56
N LEU A 124 1.76 10.00 11.90
CA LEU A 124 1.76 8.62 12.35
C LEU A 124 1.64 7.61 11.18
N SER A 125 1.73 8.09 9.94
CA SER A 125 1.65 7.22 8.76
C SER A 125 2.86 6.28 8.67
N GLN A 126 2.59 4.99 8.79
CA GLN A 126 3.48 3.86 8.56
C GLN A 126 3.45 3.40 7.10
N GLY A 127 2.36 3.66 6.37
CA GLY A 127 2.26 3.34 4.95
C GLY A 127 3.24 4.12 4.08
N ALA A 128 3.41 3.71 2.82
CA ALA A 128 4.29 4.41 1.90
C ALA A 128 3.76 4.49 0.48
N TRP A 129 4.02 5.64 -0.14
CA TRP A 129 3.83 5.84 -1.57
C TRP A 129 4.95 5.16 -2.37
N LEU A 130 4.60 4.08 -3.07
CA LEU A 130 5.48 3.41 -4.01
C LEU A 130 5.27 3.96 -5.42
N ARG A 131 6.37 4.15 -6.15
CA ARG A 131 6.31 4.50 -7.57
C ARG A 131 5.99 3.24 -8.36
N PHE A 132 4.85 3.24 -9.04
CA PHE A 132 4.43 2.16 -9.91
C PHE A 132 4.89 2.47 -11.35
N PRO A 133 5.79 1.68 -11.95
CA PRO A 133 6.25 1.93 -13.31
C PRO A 133 5.08 1.76 -14.29
N THR A 134 4.77 2.81 -15.03
CA THR A 134 3.80 2.77 -16.13
C THR A 134 4.40 1.96 -17.29
N ARG A 135 3.54 1.33 -18.09
CA ARG A 135 3.90 0.35 -19.15
C ARG A 135 4.98 0.84 -20.13
N THR A 136 5.13 2.16 -20.30
CA THR A 136 6.14 2.81 -21.14
C THR A 136 7.53 2.92 -20.52
N SER A 137 7.66 2.79 -19.19
CA SER A 137 8.91 2.96 -18.44
C SER A 137 9.59 1.64 -18.04
N ALA A 138 9.04 0.49 -18.45
CA ALA A 138 9.53 -0.85 -18.11
C ALA A 138 10.83 -1.26 -18.85
N ARG A 139 11.42 -0.36 -19.66
CA ARG A 139 12.76 -0.60 -20.23
C ARG A 139 13.79 -0.47 -19.10
N ARG A 140 14.38 -1.60 -18.72
CA ARG A 140 15.53 -1.67 -17.80
C ARG A 140 16.58 -0.63 -18.23
N PRO A 141 16.90 0.39 -17.41
CA PRO A 141 18.11 1.13 -17.64
C PRO A 141 19.28 0.24 -17.21
N LEU A 142 20.04 -0.26 -18.18
CA LEU A 142 21.42 -0.66 -17.96
C LEU A 142 22.20 0.62 -17.59
N ARG A 143 22.39 0.93 -16.30
CA ARG A 143 23.38 1.94 -15.91
C ARG A 143 23.79 1.84 -14.44
N GLY A 144 25.08 2.06 -14.21
CA GLY A 144 25.71 1.89 -12.90
C GLY A 144 25.24 2.85 -11.80
N ARG A 145 25.65 2.52 -10.57
CA ARG A 145 25.22 3.08 -9.27
C ARG A 145 25.16 4.61 -9.17
N PHE A 146 26.00 5.33 -9.92
CA PHE A 146 26.05 6.80 -9.93
C PHE A 146 24.97 7.42 -10.84
N GLY A 147 24.69 6.81 -11.99
CA GLY A 147 23.64 7.23 -12.91
C GLY A 147 22.25 7.11 -12.28
N ASP A 148 22.04 6.09 -11.46
CA ASP A 148 20.77 5.84 -10.76
C ASP A 148 20.45 6.88 -9.69
N LYS A 149 21.46 7.43 -9.00
CA LYS A 149 21.23 8.49 -8.00
C LYS A 149 20.79 9.79 -8.69
N PHE A 150 21.46 10.16 -9.78
CA PHE A 150 21.12 11.34 -10.55
C PHE A 150 19.75 11.20 -11.22
N LEU A 151 19.44 10.02 -11.78
CA LEU A 151 18.13 9.75 -12.36
C LEU A 151 17.01 9.85 -11.31
N ARG A 152 17.22 9.26 -10.11
CA ARG A 152 16.29 9.38 -8.99
C ARG A 152 16.06 10.83 -8.57
N PHE A 153 17.13 11.63 -8.49
CA PHE A 153 17.01 13.06 -8.18
C PHE A 153 16.21 13.82 -9.24
N ARG A 154 16.45 13.55 -10.54
CA ARG A 154 15.67 14.15 -11.63
C ARG A 154 14.19 13.77 -11.57
N VAL A 155 13.90 12.49 -11.35
CA VAL A 155 12.51 12.01 -11.20
C VAL A 155 11.83 12.69 -10.02
N PHE A 156 12.52 12.78 -8.88
CA PHE A 156 12.03 13.48 -7.70
C PHE A 156 11.71 14.96 -8.00
N LEU A 157 12.61 15.66 -8.70
CA LEU A 157 12.40 17.06 -9.06
C LEU A 157 11.20 17.21 -10.00
N CYS A 158 11.07 16.34 -11.01
CA CYS A 158 9.93 16.32 -11.93
C CYS A 158 8.61 16.04 -11.23
N ASP A 159 8.58 15.12 -10.27
CA ASP A 159 7.37 14.82 -9.52
C ASP A 159 7.02 15.92 -8.51
N ALA A 160 8.00 16.69 -8.04
CA ALA A 160 7.79 17.86 -7.18
C ALA A 160 7.37 19.13 -7.94
N MET A 161 7.59 19.18 -9.27
CA MET A 161 7.28 20.35 -10.11
C MET A 161 5.88 20.93 -9.91
N PRO A 162 4.78 20.15 -9.85
CA PRO A 162 3.46 20.72 -9.66
C PRO A 162 3.34 21.54 -8.38
N ALA A 163 3.87 21.02 -7.26
CA ALA A 163 3.90 21.77 -6.01
C ALA A 163 4.83 22.98 -6.10
N MET A 164 6.02 22.84 -6.68
CA MET A 164 6.97 23.96 -6.81
C MET A 164 6.37 25.14 -7.60
N LEU A 165 5.67 24.86 -8.71
CA LEU A 165 5.00 25.87 -9.52
C LEU A 165 3.87 26.57 -8.77
N LEU A 166 3.04 25.81 -8.04
CA LEU A 166 1.99 26.36 -7.20
C LEU A 166 2.58 27.31 -6.14
N TRP A 167 3.60 26.86 -5.42
CA TRP A 167 4.25 27.68 -4.39
C TRP A 167 4.94 28.89 -4.97
N PHE A 168 5.51 28.79 -6.18
CA PHE A 168 6.14 29.91 -6.85
C PHE A 168 5.12 30.98 -7.21
N ALA A 169 3.94 30.57 -7.71
CA ALA A 169 2.83 31.48 -7.97
C ALA A 169 2.30 32.16 -6.69
N ILE A 170 2.20 31.42 -5.58
CA ILE A 170 1.80 32.00 -4.28
C ILE A 170 2.86 32.99 -3.79
N TYR A 171 4.14 32.60 -3.83
CA TYR A 171 5.23 33.41 -3.31
C TYR A 171 5.41 34.71 -4.10
N THR A 172 5.37 34.63 -5.43
CA THR A 172 5.40 35.82 -6.30
C THR A 172 4.21 36.73 -6.02
N SER A 173 3.01 36.17 -5.84
CA SER A 173 1.83 36.95 -5.45
C SER A 173 2.00 37.66 -4.09
N MET A 174 2.64 36.99 -3.11
CA MET A 174 2.95 37.56 -1.80
C MET A 174 4.04 38.64 -1.84
N LEU A 175 5.05 38.48 -2.68
CA LEU A 175 6.07 39.51 -2.92
C LEU A 175 5.45 40.77 -3.54
N MET A 176 4.60 40.59 -4.56
CA MET A 176 3.86 41.69 -5.18
C MET A 176 2.95 42.39 -4.15
N ILE A 177 2.36 41.64 -3.22
CA ILE A 177 1.61 42.20 -2.10
C ILE A 177 2.52 43.06 -1.21
N ASN A 178 3.69 42.56 -0.83
CA ASN A 178 4.61 43.25 0.08
C ASN A 178 5.17 44.56 -0.50
N GLU A 179 5.62 44.55 -1.76
CA GLU A 179 6.12 45.75 -2.43
C GLU A 179 5.05 46.85 -2.55
N ASN A 180 3.79 46.47 -2.74
CA ASN A 180 2.67 47.41 -2.83
C ASN A 180 2.09 47.82 -1.46
N ALA A 181 2.52 47.21 -0.36
CA ALA A 181 2.02 47.49 1.00
C ALA A 181 2.68 48.71 1.66
N VAL A 182 3.83 49.17 1.15
CA VAL A 182 4.65 50.24 1.76
C VAL A 182 4.04 51.65 1.60
N VAL A 183 3.01 51.82 0.75
CA VAL A 183 2.39 53.13 0.52
C VAL A 183 0.94 53.16 1.04
N PRO A 184 0.65 53.90 2.13
CA PRO A 184 -0.68 54.02 2.71
C PRO A 184 -1.54 54.97 1.86
N LYS A 185 -1.99 54.49 0.70
CA LYS A 185 -3.02 55.14 -0.11
C LYS A 185 -4.19 54.17 -0.29
N SER A 186 -5.41 54.68 -0.24
CA SER A 186 -6.68 53.93 -0.38
C SER A 186 -6.69 52.94 -1.58
N THR A 187 -6.02 53.28 -2.67
CA THR A 187 -5.88 52.46 -3.88
C THR A 187 -4.96 51.24 -3.73
N SER A 188 -4.03 51.23 -2.77
CA SER A 188 -3.14 50.08 -2.48
C SER A 188 -3.90 48.90 -1.86
N CYS A 189 -4.94 49.18 -1.06
CA CYS A 189 -5.80 48.15 -0.45
C CYS A 189 -6.60 47.34 -1.49
N GLN A 190 -6.97 47.96 -2.62
CA GLN A 190 -7.67 47.25 -3.69
C GLN A 190 -6.75 46.29 -4.44
N LYS A 191 -5.52 46.71 -4.74
CA LYS A 191 -4.49 45.84 -5.36
C LYS A 191 -4.15 44.66 -4.45
N PHE A 192 -4.02 44.89 -3.15
CA PHE A 192 -3.82 43.83 -2.15
C PHE A 192 -4.93 42.77 -2.22
N ARG A 193 -6.20 43.19 -2.18
CA ARG A 193 -7.35 42.27 -2.25
C ARG A 193 -7.38 41.48 -3.55
N VAL A 194 -7.03 42.09 -4.68
CA VAL A 194 -6.97 41.41 -5.98
C VAL A 194 -5.89 40.32 -5.96
N TRP A 195 -4.66 40.64 -5.58
CA TRP A 195 -3.57 39.65 -5.55
C TRP A 195 -3.81 38.52 -4.54
N PHE A 196 -4.39 38.84 -3.38
CA PHE A 196 -4.79 37.83 -2.40
C PHE A 196 -5.87 36.89 -2.96
N ARG A 197 -6.89 37.43 -3.65
CA ARG A 197 -7.92 36.64 -4.33
C ARG A 197 -7.37 35.81 -5.48
N VAL A 198 -6.41 36.35 -6.24
CA VAL A 198 -5.73 35.61 -7.32
C VAL A 198 -4.94 34.44 -6.74
N ALA A 199 -4.12 34.67 -5.70
CA ALA A 199 -3.37 33.60 -5.04
C ALA A 199 -4.31 32.53 -4.45
N GLY A 200 -5.37 32.92 -3.75
CA GLY A 200 -6.38 32.00 -3.22
C GLY A 200 -7.13 31.24 -4.32
N GLY A 201 -7.47 31.93 -5.41
CA GLY A 201 -8.11 31.34 -6.58
C GLY A 201 -7.21 30.31 -7.28
N LEU A 202 -5.91 30.60 -7.42
CA LEU A 202 -4.93 29.65 -7.97
C LEU A 202 -4.81 28.39 -7.10
N ILE A 203 -4.77 28.54 -5.78
CA ILE A 203 -4.78 27.40 -4.86
C ILE A 203 -6.06 26.57 -5.04
N LEU A 204 -7.22 27.23 -5.08
CA LEU A 204 -8.52 26.56 -5.20
C LEU A 204 -8.66 25.84 -6.54
N VAL A 205 -8.25 26.47 -7.65
CA VAL A 205 -8.30 25.84 -8.98
C VAL A 205 -7.30 24.68 -9.06
N PHE A 206 -6.07 24.87 -8.58
CA PHE A 206 -5.01 23.86 -8.72
C PHE A 206 -5.20 22.66 -7.78
N LEU A 207 -5.50 22.90 -6.51
CA LEU A 207 -5.70 21.84 -5.52
C LEU A 207 -7.14 21.34 -5.46
N GLY A 208 -8.14 22.21 -5.61
CA GLY A 208 -9.55 21.87 -5.42
C GLY A 208 -10.32 21.49 -6.68
N VAL A 209 -9.86 21.89 -7.87
CA VAL A 209 -10.58 21.63 -9.13
C VAL A 209 -9.76 20.72 -10.05
N LEU A 210 -8.60 21.16 -10.51
CA LEU A 210 -7.79 20.43 -11.50
C LEU A 210 -7.27 19.08 -10.97
N SER A 211 -6.99 18.97 -9.67
CA SER A 211 -6.55 17.72 -9.08
C SER A 211 -7.67 16.66 -9.04
N PHE A 212 -8.93 17.09 -8.94
CA PHE A 212 -10.12 16.24 -8.85
C PHE A 212 -10.83 16.04 -10.19
N ILE A 213 -10.47 16.80 -11.24
CA ILE A 213 -11.01 16.61 -12.58
C ILE A 213 -10.59 15.24 -13.11
N ARG A 214 -11.55 14.32 -13.11
CA ARG A 214 -11.40 12.93 -13.56
C ARG A 214 -11.30 12.81 -15.09
N HIS A 215 -11.83 13.81 -15.81
CA HIS A 215 -11.97 13.77 -17.27
C HIS A 215 -10.68 14.09 -18.05
N ILE A 216 -9.61 14.56 -17.39
CA ILE A 216 -8.32 14.86 -18.03
C ILE A 216 -7.19 14.08 -17.33
N PRO A 217 -7.02 12.79 -17.64
CA PRO A 217 -6.11 11.88 -16.91
C PRO A 217 -4.64 12.33 -16.94
N ALA A 218 -4.22 13.00 -18.01
CA ALA A 218 -2.85 13.49 -18.14
C ALA A 218 -2.53 14.62 -17.15
N VAL A 219 -3.47 15.54 -16.94
CA VAL A 219 -3.32 16.68 -16.03
C VAL A 219 -3.45 16.21 -14.58
N SER A 220 -4.50 15.45 -14.27
CA SER A 220 -4.70 14.93 -12.91
C SER A 220 -3.58 13.95 -12.52
N GLY A 221 -3.12 13.10 -13.43
CA GLY A 221 -1.98 12.20 -13.20
C GLY A 221 -0.64 12.91 -13.01
N TRP A 222 -0.42 14.05 -13.66
CA TRP A 222 0.76 14.88 -13.42
C TRP A 222 0.67 15.62 -12.08
N LEU A 223 -0.50 16.16 -11.72
CA LEU A 223 -0.74 16.79 -10.42
C LEU A 223 -0.57 15.78 -9.26
N LEU A 224 -1.10 14.57 -9.42
CA LEU A 224 -0.96 13.46 -8.46
C LEU A 224 0.47 12.88 -8.40
N ALA A 225 1.39 13.29 -9.27
CA ALA A 225 2.80 13.00 -9.05
C ALA A 225 3.33 13.74 -7.81
N SER A 226 2.76 14.92 -7.51
CA SER A 226 3.14 15.71 -6.34
C SER A 226 2.78 15.00 -5.04
N PRO A 227 3.73 14.86 -4.09
CA PRO A 227 3.43 14.32 -2.77
C PRO A 227 2.33 15.12 -2.07
N LEU A 228 2.35 16.45 -2.13
CA LEU A 228 1.38 17.30 -1.42
C LEU A 228 -0.05 17.05 -1.92
N VAL A 229 -0.25 16.97 -3.24
CA VAL A 229 -1.58 16.74 -3.83
C VAL A 229 -2.12 15.37 -3.42
N ARG A 230 -1.27 14.34 -3.41
CA ARG A 230 -1.65 13.00 -2.98
C ARG A 230 -2.09 12.92 -1.52
N HIS A 231 -1.40 13.60 -0.62
CA HIS A 231 -1.81 13.63 0.78
C HIS A 231 -3.13 14.38 0.97
N ILE A 232 -3.39 15.43 0.18
CA ILE A 232 -4.70 16.11 0.19
C ILE A 232 -5.81 15.17 -0.30
N HIS A 233 -5.58 14.38 -1.35
CA HIS A 233 -6.55 13.40 -1.85
C HIS A 233 -6.85 12.31 -0.81
N MET A 234 -5.79 11.76 -0.21
CA MET A 234 -5.90 10.77 0.87
C MET A 234 -6.64 11.32 2.09
N PHE A 235 -6.35 12.58 2.45
CA PHE A 235 -7.03 13.31 3.52
C PHE A 235 -8.52 13.51 3.23
N LEU A 236 -8.86 13.89 2.00
CA LEU A 236 -10.24 14.10 1.54
C LEU A 236 -10.98 12.79 1.22
N MET A 237 -10.37 11.62 1.49
CA MET A 237 -10.97 10.31 1.23
C MET A 237 -11.43 10.14 -0.22
N SER A 238 -10.69 10.73 -1.17
CA SER A 238 -11.06 10.72 -2.58
C SER A 238 -10.15 9.77 -3.36
N PRO A 239 -10.55 8.50 -3.56
CA PRO A 239 -9.73 7.55 -4.29
C PRO A 239 -9.59 7.99 -5.75
N HIS A 240 -8.42 7.74 -6.33
CA HIS A 240 -8.20 7.97 -7.74
C HIS A 240 -8.91 6.89 -8.57
N VAL A 241 -9.92 7.29 -9.34
CA VAL A 241 -10.68 6.39 -10.20
C VAL A 241 -10.19 6.50 -11.63
N ALA A 242 -9.53 5.46 -12.15
CA ALA A 242 -9.02 5.44 -13.51
C ALA A 242 -8.86 4.00 -14.05
N HIS A 243 -8.92 3.83 -15.38
CA HIS A 243 -8.70 2.54 -16.02
C HIS A 243 -7.25 2.03 -15.88
N GLU A 244 -6.29 2.95 -15.80
CA GLU A 244 -4.88 2.66 -15.62
C GLU A 244 -4.41 3.14 -14.24
N PRO A 245 -3.46 2.44 -13.61
CA PRO A 245 -2.96 2.83 -12.30
C PRO A 245 -2.15 4.13 -12.38
N PRO A 246 -2.25 5.00 -11.36
CA PRO A 246 -1.42 6.20 -11.28
C PRO A 246 0.06 5.84 -11.07
N LYS A 247 0.94 6.82 -11.32
CA LYS A 247 2.40 6.66 -11.13
C LYS A 247 2.80 6.31 -9.70
N TYR A 248 1.93 6.59 -8.73
CA TYR A 248 2.19 6.37 -7.32
C TYR A 248 0.98 5.70 -6.68
N LEU A 249 1.23 4.61 -5.96
CA LEU A 249 0.23 3.87 -5.22
C LEU A 249 0.55 3.98 -3.72
N TYR A 250 -0.48 4.14 -2.90
CA TYR A 250 -0.33 4.10 -1.46
C TYR A 250 -0.54 2.66 -0.98
N LEU A 251 0.50 2.08 -0.40
CA LEU A 251 0.43 0.76 0.21
C LEU A 251 0.49 0.89 1.72
N ALA A 252 -0.31 0.07 2.39
CA ALA A 252 -0.34 -0.11 3.84
C ALA A 252 -0.42 -1.61 4.15
N ASP A 253 -0.60 -1.94 5.43
CA ASP A 253 -0.72 -3.32 5.91
C ASP A 253 -1.85 -4.09 5.21
N GLY A 254 -1.59 -5.37 4.93
CA GLY A 254 -2.52 -6.34 4.38
C GLY A 254 -3.51 -6.92 5.41
N GLY A 255 -3.18 -6.87 6.71
CA GLY A 255 -3.94 -7.51 7.78
C GLY A 255 -5.45 -7.24 7.79
N PRO A 256 -5.94 -5.99 7.56
CA PRO A 256 -7.37 -5.74 7.50
C PRO A 256 -8.12 -6.46 6.37
N MET A 257 -7.41 -6.97 5.37
CA MET A 257 -7.98 -7.76 4.26
C MET A 257 -7.70 -9.26 4.44
N GLU A 258 -6.45 -9.63 4.72
CA GLU A 258 -6.02 -11.01 4.96
C GLU A 258 -4.62 -11.01 5.61
N ASP A 259 -4.50 -11.55 6.82
CA ASP A 259 -3.28 -11.45 7.63
C ASP A 259 -2.33 -12.66 7.50
N LEU A 260 -2.85 -13.85 7.16
CA LEU A 260 -2.07 -15.10 7.15
C LEU A 260 -1.26 -15.33 5.86
N GLY A 261 -1.52 -14.57 4.78
CA GLY A 261 -1.01 -14.87 3.44
C GLY A 261 -1.58 -16.16 2.83
N LEU A 262 -2.56 -16.79 3.49
CA LEU A 262 -3.06 -18.12 3.16
C LEU A 262 -3.80 -18.13 1.82
N VAL A 263 -4.65 -17.12 1.59
CA VAL A 263 -5.46 -17.01 0.37
C VAL A 263 -4.57 -16.91 -0.87
N GLN A 264 -3.40 -16.28 -0.76
CA GLN A 264 -2.44 -16.18 -1.85
C GLN A 264 -1.85 -17.54 -2.24
N LEU A 265 -1.57 -18.41 -1.27
CA LEU A 265 -1.09 -19.76 -1.51
C LEU A 265 -2.21 -20.64 -2.10
N LEU A 266 -3.44 -20.46 -1.63
CA LEU A 266 -4.61 -21.16 -2.16
C LEU A 266 -4.91 -20.81 -3.62
N ARG A 267 -4.82 -19.53 -4.01
CA ARG A 267 -4.92 -19.12 -5.43
C ARG A 267 -3.88 -19.81 -6.33
N ARG A 268 -2.71 -20.12 -5.76
CA ARG A 268 -1.62 -20.84 -6.43
C ARG A 268 -1.75 -22.37 -6.32
N ARG A 269 -2.84 -22.87 -5.72
CA ARG A 269 -3.14 -24.29 -5.51
C ARG A 269 -1.98 -25.07 -4.89
N GLN A 270 -1.35 -24.49 -3.87
CA GLN A 270 -0.21 -25.13 -3.20
C GLN A 270 -0.66 -26.42 -2.49
N ARG A 271 0.13 -27.48 -2.62
CA ARG A 271 -0.19 -28.79 -2.03
C ARG A 271 0.03 -28.80 -0.52
N TRP A 272 1.10 -28.17 -0.05
CA TRP A 272 1.50 -28.18 1.36
C TRP A 272 1.58 -26.74 1.84
N ILE A 273 0.84 -26.41 2.90
CA ILE A 273 0.82 -25.07 3.48
C ILE A 273 1.07 -25.20 4.98
N LEU A 274 2.12 -24.54 5.46
CA LEU A 274 2.34 -24.32 6.88
C LEU A 274 1.92 -22.87 7.20
N SER A 275 0.85 -22.72 7.96
CA SER A 275 0.35 -21.44 8.43
C SER A 275 0.78 -21.27 9.89
N VAL A 276 1.50 -20.20 10.20
CA VAL A 276 1.91 -19.87 11.57
C VAL A 276 1.24 -18.56 11.95
N ASP A 277 0.26 -18.66 12.82
CA ASP A 277 -0.55 -17.53 13.28
C ASP A 277 0.09 -16.89 14.53
N CYS A 278 0.46 -15.63 14.34
CA CYS A 278 1.05 -14.76 15.36
C CYS A 278 0.15 -13.54 15.65
N GLY A 279 -1.12 -13.56 15.21
CA GLY A 279 -2.09 -12.51 15.45
C GLY A 279 -2.48 -12.38 16.92
N ASP A 280 -2.92 -11.19 17.31
CA ASP A 280 -3.44 -10.94 18.66
C ASP A 280 -4.89 -11.44 18.78
N ASP A 281 -5.03 -12.67 19.25
CA ASP A 281 -6.32 -13.33 19.50
C ASP A 281 -6.34 -13.90 20.93
N PRO A 282 -6.57 -13.06 21.95
CA PRO A 282 -6.50 -13.48 23.35
C PRO A 282 -7.58 -14.51 23.70
N GLU A 283 -8.72 -14.47 23.01
CA GLU A 283 -9.86 -15.36 23.24
C GLU A 283 -9.80 -16.65 22.43
N CYS A 284 -8.73 -16.87 21.66
CA CYS A 284 -8.53 -18.09 20.90
C CYS A 284 -9.63 -18.37 19.87
N ARG A 285 -10.22 -17.34 19.26
CA ARG A 285 -11.33 -17.50 18.30
C ARG A 285 -10.87 -17.92 16.90
N LEU A 286 -9.56 -17.95 16.61
CA LEU A 286 -8.98 -18.24 15.28
C LEU A 286 -9.47 -17.24 14.22
N LEU A 287 -9.50 -15.95 14.58
CA LEU A 287 -10.11 -14.90 13.75
C LEU A 287 -9.49 -14.87 12.35
N ASP A 288 -8.16 -14.78 12.25
CA ASP A 288 -7.47 -14.63 10.96
C ASP A 288 -7.62 -15.88 10.08
N LEU A 289 -7.58 -17.07 10.68
CA LEU A 289 -7.84 -18.32 9.95
C LEU A 289 -9.27 -18.33 9.40
N ARG A 290 -10.26 -18.01 10.23
CA ARG A 290 -11.67 -18.01 9.81
C ARG A 290 -11.93 -17.03 8.69
N GLU A 291 -11.37 -15.82 8.79
CA GLU A 291 -11.46 -14.80 7.75
C GLU A 291 -10.81 -15.28 6.44
N ALA A 292 -9.63 -15.88 6.50
CA ALA A 292 -8.95 -16.43 5.32
C ALA A 292 -9.73 -17.59 4.66
N LEU A 293 -10.30 -18.51 5.45
CA LEU A 293 -11.13 -19.61 4.94
C LEU A 293 -12.42 -19.08 4.31
N ALA A 294 -13.07 -18.09 4.94
CA ALA A 294 -14.27 -17.46 4.40
C ALA A 294 -13.98 -16.72 3.09
N LEU A 295 -12.88 -15.98 3.02
CA LEU A 295 -12.45 -15.27 1.81
C LEU A 295 -12.15 -16.25 0.66
N ALA A 296 -11.43 -17.34 0.93
CA ALA A 296 -11.15 -18.36 -0.08
C ALA A 296 -12.42 -19.06 -0.63
N ARG A 297 -13.41 -19.28 0.23
CA ARG A 297 -14.73 -19.82 -0.16
C ARG A 297 -15.54 -18.81 -0.99
N ALA A 298 -15.55 -17.53 -0.58
CA ALA A 298 -16.24 -16.46 -1.31
C ALA A 298 -15.68 -16.26 -2.72
N GLU A 299 -14.36 -16.46 -2.90
CA GLU A 299 -13.70 -16.44 -4.21
C GLU A 299 -13.85 -17.75 -5.01
N GLY A 300 -14.50 -18.78 -4.45
CA GLY A 300 -14.69 -20.07 -5.10
C GLY A 300 -13.39 -20.83 -5.37
N LEU A 301 -12.35 -20.62 -4.54
CA LEU A 301 -11.03 -21.22 -4.78
C LEU A 301 -10.98 -22.70 -4.40
N CYS A 302 -11.61 -23.06 -3.28
CA CYS A 302 -11.54 -24.39 -2.68
C CYS A 302 -12.63 -24.60 -1.62
N SER A 303 -12.87 -25.87 -1.29
CA SER A 303 -13.55 -26.28 -0.06
C SER A 303 -12.52 -26.81 0.94
N PHE A 304 -12.89 -26.76 2.23
CA PHE A 304 -12.05 -27.18 3.34
C PHE A 304 -12.77 -28.28 4.11
N TYR A 305 -12.02 -29.25 4.60
CA TYR A 305 -12.54 -30.39 5.35
C TYR A 305 -11.53 -30.83 6.41
N ASP A 306 -11.99 -31.57 7.43
CA ASP A 306 -11.11 -32.20 8.40
C ASP A 306 -10.32 -33.33 7.73
N TRP A 307 -8.99 -33.27 7.82
CA TRP A 307 -8.13 -34.27 7.20
C TRP A 307 -8.40 -35.69 7.71
N ALA A 308 -8.76 -35.83 8.99
CA ALA A 308 -9.02 -37.13 9.59
C ALA A 308 -10.37 -37.72 9.15
N ASP A 309 -11.41 -36.88 9.03
CA ASP A 309 -12.74 -37.28 8.57
C ASP A 309 -13.40 -36.15 7.76
N PRO A 310 -13.42 -36.25 6.41
CA PRO A 310 -13.99 -35.22 5.54
C PRO A 310 -15.49 -34.96 5.71
N ARG A 311 -16.22 -35.82 6.44
CA ARG A 311 -17.67 -35.69 6.65
C ARG A 311 -18.02 -34.77 7.82
N ARG A 312 -17.03 -34.41 8.64
CA ARG A 312 -17.25 -33.58 9.82
C ARG A 312 -17.48 -32.13 9.44
N ASP A 313 -18.35 -31.48 10.20
CA ASP A 313 -18.56 -30.04 10.06
C ASP A 313 -17.30 -29.28 10.51
N LEU A 314 -16.83 -28.38 9.65
CA LEU A 314 -15.58 -27.66 9.88
C LEU A 314 -15.67 -26.74 11.11
N GLU A 315 -16.84 -26.17 11.41
CA GLU A 315 -16.99 -25.30 12.57
C GLU A 315 -16.78 -26.09 13.85
N VAL A 316 -17.31 -27.30 13.93
CA VAL A 316 -17.10 -28.21 15.08
C VAL A 316 -15.61 -28.52 15.26
N VAL A 317 -14.91 -28.82 14.17
CA VAL A 317 -13.47 -29.13 14.17
C VAL A 317 -12.66 -27.93 14.67
N LEU A 318 -12.98 -26.72 14.21
CA LEU A 318 -12.34 -25.49 14.68
C LEU A 318 -12.60 -25.26 16.17
N GLN A 319 -13.85 -25.42 16.64
CA GLN A 319 -14.20 -25.25 18.06
C GLN A 319 -13.50 -26.28 18.97
N GLU A 320 -13.35 -27.52 18.50
CA GLU A 320 -12.59 -28.55 19.21
C GLU A 320 -11.12 -28.20 19.29
N TYR A 321 -10.50 -27.72 18.20
CA TYR A 321 -9.10 -27.30 18.21
C TYR A 321 -8.83 -26.13 19.16
N ILE A 322 -9.78 -25.19 19.27
CA ILE A 322 -9.71 -24.08 20.25
C ILE A 322 -9.63 -24.61 21.68
N ARG A 323 -10.39 -25.68 21.99
CA ARG A 323 -10.46 -26.30 23.32
C ARG A 323 -9.35 -27.34 23.55
N SER A 324 -8.82 -27.93 22.50
CA SER A 324 -7.79 -28.97 22.58
C SER A 324 -6.42 -28.36 22.86
N ARG A 325 -5.46 -29.18 23.29
CA ARG A 325 -4.04 -28.82 23.44
C ARG A 325 -3.19 -29.29 22.25
N GLU A 326 -3.84 -29.57 21.13
CA GLU A 326 -3.12 -30.01 19.93
C GLU A 326 -2.16 -28.90 19.44
N PRO A 327 -0.94 -29.25 19.03
CA PRO A 327 0.07 -28.28 18.62
C PRO A 327 -0.25 -27.62 17.28
N PHE A 328 -1.03 -28.27 16.44
CA PHE A 328 -1.47 -27.75 15.15
C PHE A 328 -2.84 -28.31 14.76
N LEU A 329 -3.51 -27.59 13.87
CA LEU A 329 -4.71 -28.01 13.18
C LEU A 329 -4.35 -28.49 11.77
N HIS A 330 -4.84 -29.67 11.38
CA HIS A 330 -4.63 -30.22 10.04
C HIS A 330 -5.93 -30.17 9.24
N LEU A 331 -5.95 -29.34 8.20
CA LEU A 331 -7.09 -29.21 7.31
C LEU A 331 -6.75 -29.75 5.92
N GLY A 332 -7.69 -30.47 5.34
CA GLY A 332 -7.69 -30.80 3.91
C GLY A 332 -8.27 -29.65 3.09
N VAL A 333 -7.71 -29.46 1.90
CA VAL A 333 -8.15 -28.48 0.90
C VAL A 333 -8.51 -29.22 -0.38
N LEU A 334 -9.75 -29.08 -0.85
CA LEU A 334 -10.14 -29.55 -2.16
C LEU A 334 -10.26 -28.34 -3.09
N TYR A 335 -9.35 -28.22 -4.05
CA TYR A 335 -9.34 -27.09 -4.98
C TYR A 335 -10.46 -27.22 -6.02
N ALA A 336 -11.11 -26.09 -6.31
CA ALA A 336 -12.07 -26.02 -7.41
C ALA A 336 -11.38 -26.38 -8.72
N ARG A 337 -12.03 -27.18 -9.57
CA ARG A 337 -11.51 -27.52 -10.92
C ARG A 337 -11.58 -26.27 -11.82
N ARG A 338 -10.55 -26.04 -12.65
CA ARG A 338 -10.60 -24.95 -13.65
C ARG A 338 -11.35 -25.37 -14.91
N ASP A 339 -11.16 -26.62 -15.29
CA ASP A 339 -11.77 -27.25 -16.47
C ASP A 339 -12.39 -28.60 -16.04
N GLU A 340 -13.42 -29.07 -16.75
CA GLU A 340 -14.12 -30.32 -16.41
C GLU A 340 -13.19 -31.54 -16.43
N ASP A 341 -12.22 -31.53 -17.35
CA ASP A 341 -11.23 -32.59 -17.55
C ASP A 341 -10.02 -32.51 -16.59
N GLU A 342 -9.91 -31.46 -15.76
CA GLU A 342 -8.79 -31.34 -14.83
C GLU A 342 -8.94 -32.35 -13.68
N PRO A 343 -7.89 -33.13 -13.36
CA PRO A 343 -7.93 -34.01 -12.20
C PRO A 343 -8.12 -33.21 -10.91
N GLU A 344 -8.80 -33.81 -9.95
CA GLU A 344 -8.97 -33.19 -8.62
C GLU A 344 -7.62 -32.92 -7.99
N ARG A 345 -7.45 -31.69 -7.50
CA ARG A 345 -6.26 -31.28 -6.77
C ARG A 345 -6.62 -31.13 -5.30
N VAL A 346 -5.85 -31.82 -4.47
CA VAL A 346 -5.95 -31.74 -3.01
C VAL A 346 -4.70 -31.06 -2.47
N GLY A 347 -4.90 -30.25 -1.43
CA GLY A 347 -3.85 -29.66 -0.62
C GLY A 347 -4.11 -29.90 0.87
N GLU A 348 -3.13 -29.54 1.67
CA GLU A 348 -3.10 -29.72 3.12
C GLU A 348 -2.60 -28.46 3.78
N ILE A 349 -3.27 -28.04 4.86
CA ILE A 349 -2.89 -26.90 5.69
C ILE A 349 -2.57 -27.42 7.08
N PHE A 350 -1.36 -27.15 7.54
CA PHE A 350 -0.92 -27.29 8.92
C PHE A 350 -0.95 -25.90 9.53
N HIS A 351 -1.95 -25.63 10.37
CA HIS A 351 -2.11 -24.33 11.02
C HIS A 351 -1.64 -24.41 12.47
N ILE A 352 -0.58 -23.68 12.77
CA ILE A 352 0.01 -23.53 14.09
C ILE A 352 -0.41 -22.17 14.63
N ARG A 353 -0.76 -22.14 15.91
CA ARG A 353 -1.04 -20.91 16.62
C ARG A 353 -0.09 -20.74 17.78
N MET A 354 0.41 -19.53 18.00
CA MET A 354 1.14 -19.21 19.23
C MET A 354 0.18 -19.17 20.42
N ARG A 355 0.41 -20.03 21.41
CA ARG A 355 -0.32 -20.06 22.68
C ARG A 355 0.60 -19.47 23.74
N LEU A 356 0.07 -18.63 24.62
CA LEU A 356 0.78 -18.25 25.84
C LEU A 356 1.01 -19.52 26.65
N LEU A 357 2.25 -19.75 27.09
CA LEU A 357 2.57 -20.82 28.03
C LEU A 357 1.87 -20.49 29.35
N GLU A 358 0.83 -21.26 29.69
CA GLU A 358 0.23 -21.24 31.04
C GLU A 358 1.20 -21.78 32.09
#